data_AF-A0A321LE06-F1
#
_entry.id   AF-A0A321LE06-F1
#
_cell.length_a   1.000
_cell.length_b   1.000
_cell.length_c   1.000
_cell.angle_alpha   90.00
_cell.angle_beta   90.00
_cell.angle_gamma   90.00
#
_symmetry.space_group_name_H-M   'P 1'
#
loop_
_entity.id
_entity.type
_entity.pdbx_description
1 polymer ?
#
loop_
_entity_poly.entity_id
_entity_poly.type
_entity_poly.pdbx_seq_one_letter_code
_entity_poly.pdbx_strand_id
1 'polypeptide(L)'
;MKYCYHCSRINPGDPLFCNTCGRSFDRKLCPRLHPNPRSAEICARCGSRELSTPQPKVPVSWRILEWLARMFVGVALAFLALVLAYEVVSELLGSPVVQSGLVLIVLMFLVLAWIWGKLPQWFRKFIHKQLTKRRNRHAEE
;
A
#
# COMPACT_ATOMS: atom_id res chain seq x y z
N MET A 1 14.67 14.60 10.17
CA MET A 1 14.79 14.56 11.65
C MET A 1 15.36 13.22 12.03
N LYS A 2 16.32 13.17 12.95
CA LYS A 2 16.94 11.92 13.41
C LYS A 2 16.76 11.74 14.91
N TYR A 3 16.32 10.56 15.31
CA TYR A 3 16.21 10.18 16.72
C TYR A 3 17.50 9.51 17.18
N CYS A 4 18.07 9.98 18.30
CA CYS A 4 19.25 9.36 18.88
C CYS A 4 18.85 8.29 19.89
N TYR A 5 19.18 7.03 19.62
CA TYR A 5 18.86 5.91 20.53
C TYR A 5 19.72 5.87 21.81
N HIS A 6 20.73 6.73 21.93
CA HIS A 6 21.56 6.80 23.13
C HIS A 6 21.03 7.79 24.16
N CYS A 7 20.67 9.00 23.74
CA CYS A 7 20.20 10.06 24.65
C CYS A 7 18.71 10.40 24.47
N SER A 8 17.99 9.66 23.62
CA SER A 8 16.55 9.79 23.39
C SER A 8 16.08 11.19 22.97
N ARG A 9 16.94 11.93 22.25
CA ARG A 9 16.63 13.28 21.72
C ARG A 9 16.39 13.23 20.22
N ILE A 10 15.43 14.03 19.76
CA ILE A 10 15.17 14.28 18.34
C ILE A 10 16.05 15.45 17.89
N ASN A 11 16.78 15.26 16.79
CA ASN A 11 17.60 16.29 16.18
C ASN A 11 16.95 16.72 14.86
N PRO A 12 16.72 18.03 14.64
CA PRO A 12 16.12 18.56 13.42
C PRO A 12 17.08 18.42 12.23
N GLY A 13 16.53 18.35 11.00
CA GLY A 13 17.31 18.20 9.77
C GLY A 13 17.88 16.80 9.54
N ASP A 14 19.05 16.74 8.91
CA ASP A 14 19.84 15.52 8.67
C ASP A 14 21.27 15.64 9.25
N PRO A 15 21.40 15.77 10.58
CA PRO A 15 22.70 15.96 11.20
C PRO A 15 23.52 14.65 11.15
N LEU A 16 24.83 14.79 10.97
CA LEU A 16 25.77 13.66 11.00
C LEU A 16 25.99 13.13 12.42
N PHE A 17 25.92 14.03 13.41
CA PHE A 17 26.10 13.76 14.83
C PHE A 17 24.88 14.22 15.62
N CYS A 18 24.62 13.58 16.76
CA CYS A 18 23.62 14.10 17.69
C CYS A 18 24.11 15.40 18.32
N ASN A 19 23.28 16.45 18.28
CA ASN A 19 23.59 17.77 18.86
C ASN A 19 23.75 17.73 20.39
N THR A 20 23.25 16.68 21.06
CA THR A 20 23.31 16.52 22.51
C THR A 20 24.46 15.63 22.96
N CYS A 21 24.62 14.43 22.38
CA CYS A 21 25.61 13.46 22.84
C CYS A 21 26.83 13.30 21.91
N GLY A 22 26.86 13.98 20.76
CA GLY A 22 27.98 13.94 19.80
C GLY A 22 28.16 12.63 19.05
N ARG A 23 27.36 11.59 19.30
CA ARG A 23 27.46 10.31 18.59
C ARG A 23 27.01 10.43 17.14
N SER A 24 27.71 9.74 16.25
CA SER A 24 27.32 9.64 14.83
C SER A 24 26.14 8.68 14.67
N PHE A 25 25.22 8.96 13.75
CA PHE A 25 24.01 8.14 13.57
C PHE A 25 24.33 6.81 12.85
N ASP A 26 24.47 6.81 11.54
CA ASP A 26 24.44 5.55 10.78
C ASP A 26 25.80 4.88 10.67
N ARG A 27 26.86 5.68 10.52
CA ARG A 27 28.21 5.25 10.19
C ARG A 27 29.25 5.85 11.13
N LYS A 28 30.43 5.22 11.21
CA LYS A 28 31.59 5.87 11.82
C LYS A 28 32.11 6.93 10.88
N LEU A 29 32.54 8.06 11.41
CA LEU A 29 33.11 9.18 10.66
C LEU A 29 34.51 9.46 11.20
N CYS A 30 35.48 9.70 10.31
CA CYS A 30 36.81 10.16 10.74
C CYS A 30 36.80 11.69 10.95
N PRO A 31 37.89 12.33 11.44
CA PRO A 31 37.98 13.78 11.60
C PRO A 31 37.75 14.56 10.29
N ARG A 32 38.01 13.93 9.14
CA ARG A 32 37.74 14.47 7.80
C ARG A 32 36.34 14.11 7.26
N LEU A 33 35.45 13.61 8.12
CA LEU A 33 34.06 13.25 7.81
C LEU A 33 33.88 12.17 6.73
N HIS A 34 34.88 11.32 6.50
CA HIS A 34 34.71 10.18 5.60
C HIS A 34 33.83 9.10 6.25
N PRO A 35 32.83 8.57 5.54
CA PRO A 35 31.97 7.50 6.05
C PRO A 35 32.71 6.16 6.06
N ASN A 36 32.70 5.49 7.20
CA ASN A 36 33.27 4.16 7.40
C ASN A 36 32.23 3.20 8.00
N PRO A 37 32.33 1.90 7.71
CA PRO A 37 31.43 0.91 8.31
C PRO A 37 31.59 0.88 9.83
N ARG A 38 30.56 0.42 10.55
CA ARG A 38 30.59 0.39 12.03
C ARG A 38 31.66 -0.53 12.61
N SER A 39 32.12 -1.52 11.84
CA SER A 39 33.23 -2.42 12.18
C SER A 39 34.61 -1.85 11.84
N ALA A 40 34.71 -0.71 11.16
CA ALA A 40 36.01 -0.14 10.81
C ALA A 40 36.78 0.29 12.06
N GLU A 41 38.07 -0.05 12.07
CA GLU A 41 39.07 0.43 13.03
C GLU A 41 39.93 1.56 12.45
N ILE A 42 40.03 1.63 11.12
CA ILE A 42 40.82 2.62 10.39
C ILE A 42 39.99 3.16 9.23
N CYS A 43 40.14 4.45 8.93
CA CYS A 43 39.49 5.05 7.77
C CYS A 43 40.12 4.58 6.45
N ALA A 44 39.30 4.01 5.55
CA ALA A 44 39.75 3.48 4.27
C ALA A 44 40.28 4.55 3.29
N ARG A 45 39.91 5.83 3.46
CA ARG A 45 40.37 6.92 2.58
C ARG A 45 41.61 7.64 3.08
N CYS A 46 41.70 7.90 4.38
CA CYS A 46 42.75 8.78 4.93
C CYS A 46 43.63 8.11 5.98
N GLY A 47 43.43 6.81 6.27
CA GLY A 47 44.27 6.05 7.21
C GLY A 47 44.13 6.47 8.69
N SER A 48 43.24 7.40 9.02
CA SER A 48 43.03 7.85 10.39
C SER A 48 42.43 6.74 11.25
N ARG A 49 42.99 6.55 12.46
CA ARG A 49 42.49 5.62 13.49
C ARG A 49 41.43 6.25 14.39
N GLU A 50 41.32 7.57 14.36
CA GLU A 50 40.30 8.28 15.10
C GLU A 50 38.97 8.20 14.35
N LEU A 51 38.01 7.50 14.92
CA LEU A 51 36.68 7.30 14.35
C LEU A 51 35.64 7.64 15.40
N SER A 52 34.58 8.32 14.99
CA SER A 52 33.45 8.65 15.85
C SER A 52 32.77 7.39 16.40
N THR A 53 32.16 7.53 17.59
CA THR A 53 31.37 6.46 18.17
C THR A 53 29.94 6.48 17.58
N PRO A 54 29.50 5.40 16.92
CA PRO A 54 28.14 5.35 16.37
C PRO A 54 27.11 5.14 17.48
N GLN A 55 25.87 5.55 17.23
CA GLN A 55 24.74 5.24 18.10
C GLN A 55 24.52 3.72 18.20
N PRO A 56 23.96 3.21 19.31
CA PRO A 56 23.72 1.78 19.49
C PRO A 56 22.86 1.19 18.36
N LYS A 57 23.07 -0.08 18.05
CA LYS A 57 22.20 -0.79 17.09
C LYS A 57 20.85 -1.01 17.76
N VAL A 58 19.79 -0.62 17.06
CA VAL A 58 18.44 -1.03 17.47
C VAL A 58 18.36 -2.56 17.28
N PRO A 59 17.89 -3.31 18.29
CA PRO A 59 17.74 -4.76 18.15
C PRO A 59 16.80 -5.07 16.98
N VAL A 60 17.11 -6.12 16.22
CA VAL A 60 16.26 -6.55 15.10
C VAL A 60 14.85 -6.93 15.57
N SER A 61 14.71 -7.42 16.81
CA SER A 61 13.41 -7.73 17.43
C SER A 61 12.45 -6.53 17.46
N TRP A 62 12.94 -5.31 17.69
CA TRP A 62 12.09 -4.12 17.68
C TRP A 62 11.58 -3.78 16.29
N ARG A 63 12.38 -4.02 15.24
CA ARG A 63 11.92 -3.85 13.84
C ARG A 63 10.86 -4.89 13.48
N ILE A 64 11.02 -6.13 13.94
CA ILE A 64 10.02 -7.19 13.76
C ILE A 64 8.73 -6.83 14.52
N LEU A 65 8.85 -6.36 15.75
CA LEU A 65 7.71 -5.94 16.56
C LEU A 65 6.95 -4.78 15.93
N GLU A 66 7.65 -3.77 15.40
CA GLU A 66 7.04 -2.67 14.67
C GLU A 66 6.26 -3.18 13.45
N TRP A 67 6.85 -4.08 12.67
CA TRP A 67 6.18 -4.69 11.53
C TRP A 67 4.93 -5.49 11.94
N LEU A 68 5.03 -6.31 13.00
CA LEU A 68 3.91 -7.07 13.54
C LEU A 68 2.78 -6.15 14.05
N ALA A 69 3.12 -5.07 14.76
CA ALA A 69 2.13 -4.12 15.24
C ALA A 69 1.38 -3.44 14.09
N ARG A 70 2.09 -3.02 13.04
CA ARG A 70 1.48 -2.43 11.83
C ARG A 70 0.56 -3.43 11.13
N MET A 71 1.00 -4.68 10.99
CA MET A 71 0.19 -5.74 10.39
C MET A 71 -1.05 -6.04 11.21
N PHE A 72 -0.92 -6.13 12.53
CA PHE A 72 -2.05 -6.38 13.44
C PHE A 72 -3.11 -5.27 13.32
N VAL A 73 -2.70 -4.00 13.35
CA VAL A 73 -3.62 -2.87 13.15
C VAL A 73 -4.29 -2.93 11.78
N GLY A 74 -3.53 -3.21 10.72
CA GLY A 74 -4.08 -3.34 9.37
C GLY A 74 -5.13 -4.45 9.27
N VAL A 75 -4.86 -5.62 9.84
CA VAL A 75 -5.79 -6.75 9.87
C VAL A 75 -7.03 -6.42 10.71
N ALA A 76 -6.86 -5.79 11.87
CA ALA A 76 -7.99 -5.40 12.71
C ALA A 76 -8.92 -4.41 12.00
N LEU A 77 -8.36 -3.42 11.30
CA LEU A 77 -9.14 -2.46 10.51
C LEU A 77 -9.85 -3.14 9.33
N ALA A 78 -9.16 -4.04 8.62
CA ALA A 78 -9.76 -4.79 7.52
C ALA A 78 -10.90 -5.68 8.01
N PHE A 79 -10.72 -6.37 9.14
CA PHE A 79 -11.75 -7.20 9.76
C PHE A 79 -12.96 -6.35 10.17
N LEU A 80 -12.74 -5.21 10.83
CA LEU A 80 -13.81 -4.28 11.20
C LEU A 80 -14.58 -3.80 9.96
N ALA A 81 -13.87 -3.44 8.89
CA ALA A 81 -14.50 -3.02 7.64
C ALA A 81 -15.35 -4.14 7.01
N LEU A 82 -14.88 -5.39 7.05
CA LEU A 82 -15.64 -6.54 6.57
C LEU A 82 -16.91 -6.80 7.39
N VAL A 83 -16.83 -6.71 8.71
CA VAL A 83 -18.01 -6.83 9.58
C VAL A 83 -19.03 -5.73 9.27
N LEU A 84 -18.58 -4.47 9.17
CA LEU A 84 -19.47 -3.36 8.80
C LEU A 84 -20.09 -3.56 7.41
N ALA A 85 -19.30 -4.00 6.42
CA ALA A 85 -19.80 -4.28 5.09
C ALA A 85 -20.84 -5.41 5.11
N TYR A 86 -20.61 -6.47 5.90
CA TYR A 86 -21.55 -7.56 6.07
C TYR A 86 -22.88 -7.08 6.66
N GLU A 87 -22.85 -6.30 7.74
CA GLU A 87 -24.06 -5.74 8.35
C GLU A 87 -24.83 -4.81 7.41
N VAL A 88 -24.11 -3.98 6.64
CA VAL A 88 -24.76 -3.11 5.65
C VAL A 88 -25.42 -3.96 4.55
N VAL A 89 -24.74 -4.99 4.05
CA VAL A 89 -25.27 -5.85 2.98
C VAL A 89 -26.45 -6.68 3.49
N SER A 90 -26.39 -7.22 4.69
CA SER A 90 -27.48 -8.02 5.28
C SER A 90 -28.74 -7.17 5.46
N GLU A 91 -28.61 -5.95 5.98
CA GLU A 91 -29.74 -5.01 6.15
C GLU A 91 -30.28 -4.56 4.78
N LEU A 92 -29.38 -4.23 3.84
CA LEU A 92 -29.77 -3.79 2.50
C LEU A 92 -30.54 -4.88 1.76
N LEU A 93 -30.08 -6.13 1.83
CA LEU A 93 -30.77 -7.29 1.25
C LEU A 93 -32.04 -7.69 2.03
N GLY A 94 -32.14 -7.36 3.32
CA GLY A 94 -33.34 -7.57 4.12
C GLY A 94 -34.47 -6.58 3.82
N SER A 95 -34.13 -5.41 3.28
CA SER A 95 -35.13 -4.39 2.99
C SER A 95 -36.06 -4.77 1.82
N PRO A 96 -37.40 -4.73 2.01
CA PRO A 96 -38.35 -5.13 0.97
C PRO A 96 -38.30 -4.23 -0.28
N VAL A 97 -37.85 -2.98 -0.12
CA VAL A 97 -37.66 -2.03 -1.23
C VAL A 97 -36.49 -2.46 -2.13
N VAL A 98 -35.36 -2.86 -1.56
CA VAL A 98 -34.22 -3.32 -2.36
C VAL A 98 -34.52 -4.67 -2.99
N GLN A 99 -35.17 -5.59 -2.27
CA GLN A 99 -35.57 -6.88 -2.83
C GLN A 99 -36.51 -6.71 -4.03
N SER A 100 -37.53 -5.86 -3.91
CA SER A 100 -38.46 -5.59 -5.02
C SER A 100 -37.76 -4.90 -6.20
N GLY A 101 -36.86 -3.96 -5.94
CA GLY A 101 -36.01 -3.35 -6.97
C GLY A 101 -35.13 -4.37 -7.70
N LEU A 102 -34.47 -5.27 -6.98
CA LEU A 102 -33.66 -6.35 -7.56
C LEU A 102 -34.50 -7.30 -8.41
N VAL A 103 -35.68 -7.70 -7.92
CA VAL A 103 -36.61 -8.56 -8.66
C VAL A 103 -37.06 -7.88 -9.97
N LEU A 104 -37.40 -6.59 -9.93
CA LEU A 104 -37.76 -5.81 -11.11
C LEU A 104 -36.61 -5.75 -12.13
N ILE A 105 -35.38 -5.52 -11.66
CA ILE A 105 -34.20 -5.51 -12.53
C ILE A 105 -33.99 -6.89 -13.18
N VAL A 106 -34.07 -7.96 -12.39
CA VAL A 106 -33.93 -9.34 -12.91
C VAL A 106 -35.03 -9.64 -13.93
N LEU A 107 -36.29 -9.31 -13.63
CA LEU A 107 -37.41 -9.49 -14.56
C LEU A 107 -37.21 -8.68 -15.84
N MET A 108 -36.76 -7.44 -15.74
CA MET A 108 -36.44 -6.60 -16.90
C MET A 108 -35.38 -7.27 -17.78
N PHE A 109 -34.30 -7.79 -17.20
CA PHE A 109 -33.27 -8.52 -17.95
C PHE A 109 -33.82 -9.80 -18.61
N LEU A 110 -34.68 -10.55 -17.91
CA LEU A 110 -35.31 -11.74 -18.47
C LEU A 110 -36.21 -11.40 -19.66
N VAL A 111 -37.00 -10.33 -19.56
CA VAL A 111 -37.85 -9.86 -20.66
C VAL A 111 -36.99 -9.42 -21.84
N LEU A 112 -35.94 -8.63 -21.60
CA LEU A 112 -35.01 -8.23 -22.65
C LEU A 112 -34.34 -9.44 -23.32
N ALA A 113 -33.91 -10.43 -22.54
CA ALA A 113 -33.32 -11.67 -23.05
C ALA A 113 -34.34 -12.50 -23.84
N TRP A 114 -35.60 -12.56 -23.39
CA TRP A 114 -36.68 -13.26 -24.09
C TRP A 114 -37.04 -12.59 -25.42
N ILE A 115 -37.16 -11.26 -25.43
CA ILE A 115 -37.35 -10.47 -26.65
C ILE A 115 -36.18 -10.73 -27.61
N TRP A 116 -34.94 -10.66 -27.11
CA TRP A 116 -33.75 -11.01 -27.88
C TRP A 116 -33.84 -12.44 -28.46
N GLY A 117 -34.36 -13.38 -27.67
CA GLY A 117 -34.69 -14.76 -28.03
C GLY A 117 -35.69 -14.92 -29.18
N LYS A 118 -36.61 -13.96 -29.35
CA LYS A 118 -37.61 -13.94 -30.43
C LYS A 118 -37.18 -13.14 -31.67
N LEU A 119 -36.07 -12.41 -31.62
CA LEU A 119 -35.59 -11.65 -32.77
C LEU A 119 -35.25 -12.56 -33.98
N PRO A 120 -35.74 -12.22 -35.19
CA PRO A 120 -35.42 -12.96 -36.42
C PRO A 120 -33.91 -13.06 -36.66
N GLN A 121 -33.47 -14.19 -37.23
CA GLN A 121 -32.05 -14.45 -37.47
C GLN A 121 -31.38 -13.38 -38.36
N TRP A 122 -32.10 -12.77 -39.30
CA TRP A 122 -31.59 -11.69 -40.14
C TRP A 122 -31.27 -10.43 -39.34
N PHE A 123 -32.08 -10.10 -38.34
CA PHE A 123 -31.91 -8.93 -37.49
C PHE A 123 -30.76 -9.12 -36.49
N ARG A 124 -30.64 -10.32 -35.90
CA ARG A 124 -29.49 -10.67 -35.07
C ARG A 124 -28.17 -10.56 -35.83
N LYS A 125 -28.12 -11.05 -37.07
CA LYS A 125 -26.95 -10.92 -37.96
C LYS A 125 -26.64 -9.45 -38.30
N PHE A 126 -27.68 -8.63 -38.51
CA PHE A 126 -27.51 -7.19 -38.75
C PHE A 126 -26.91 -6.45 -37.55
N ILE A 127 -27.42 -6.69 -36.34
CA ILE A 127 -26.87 -6.08 -35.11
C ILE A 127 -25.42 -6.53 -34.88
N HIS A 128 -25.13 -7.84 -34.99
CA HIS A 128 -23.76 -8.34 -34.85
C HIS A 128 -22.82 -7.71 -35.89
N LYS A 129 -23.25 -7.56 -37.15
CA LYS A 129 -22.44 -6.95 -38.21
C LYS A 129 -22.16 -5.47 -37.92
N GLN A 130 -23.13 -4.73 -37.37
CA GLN A 130 -22.95 -3.33 -36.97
C GLN A 130 -22.03 -3.17 -35.76
N LEU A 131 -22.19 -3.99 -34.71
CA LEU A 131 -21.33 -3.97 -33.54
C LEU A 131 -19.88 -4.33 -33.89
N THR A 132 -19.68 -5.35 -34.73
CA THR A 132 -18.34 -5.77 -35.18
C THR A 132 -17.70 -4.70 -36.07
N LYS A 133 -18.48 -4.03 -36.94
CA LYS A 133 -18.01 -2.92 -37.78
C LYS A 133 -17.62 -1.67 -36.97
N ARG A 134 -18.23 -1.45 -35.80
CA ARG A 134 -17.82 -0.38 -34.87
C ARG A 134 -16.55 -0.74 -34.10
N ARG A 135 -16.44 -1.99 -33.63
CA ARG A 135 -15.24 -2.46 -32.91
C ARG A 135 -13.97 -2.40 -33.77
N ASN A 136 -14.06 -2.77 -35.04
CA ASN A 136 -12.90 -2.73 -35.94
C ASN A 136 -12.43 -1.29 -36.25
N ARG A 137 -13.35 -0.32 -36.27
CA ARG A 137 -12.98 1.10 -36.46
C ARG A 137 -12.22 1.70 -35.29
N HIS A 138 -12.48 1.26 -34.06
CA HIS A 138 -11.73 1.69 -32.87
C HIS A 138 -10.41 0.93 -32.66
N ALA A 139 -10.13 -0.13 -33.42
CA ALA A 139 -8.87 -0.87 -33.35
C ALA A 139 -7.85 -0.38 -34.40
N GLU A 140 -8.28 0.48 -35.32
CA GLU A 140 -7.45 1.10 -36.38
C GLU A 140 -7.09 2.57 -36.04
N GLU A 141 -7.57 3.10 -34.92
CA GLU A 141 -7.18 4.37 -34.28
C GLU A 141 -6.20 4.12 -33.13
#